data_AF-A0A358N137-F1
#
_entry.id   AF-A0A358N137-F1
#
_cell.length_a   1.000
_cell.length_b   1.000
_cell.length_c   1.000
_cell.angle_alpha   90.00
_cell.angle_beta   90.00
_cell.angle_gamma   90.00
#
_symmetry.space_group_name_H-M   'P 1'
#
loop_
_entity.id
_entity.type
_entity.pdbx_description
1 polymer ?
#
loop_
_entity_poly.entity_id
_entity_poly.type
_entity_poly.pdbx_seq_one_letter_code
_entity_poly.pdbx_strand_id
1 'polypeptide(L)'
;MNKFATHVYDRDELNGVGSVARTWHRWKAWFAGPCLLAKLPLLIVACLASLDTVADACPFCSALAPTLSDDIEEGAVAVIACFVSENEALDGPGTYPMRITAVLKGDSDLKDSLIEVTAKNPPAKGELFWLVGYGQERPQWSPAKSISKTAVPYLLSLRDLKGSGAERLEHFLSFLQHSDPIVVSDAYNEFADASLTEIAALSGKLDRSWVIATLLDPAVTRHRRRLCWTF
;
A
#
# COMPACT_ATOMS: atom_id res chain seq x y z
N MET A 1 51.53 3.13 0.07
CA MET A 1 51.38 3.92 1.31
C MET A 1 50.24 3.31 2.12
N ASN A 2 50.57 2.80 3.32
CA ASN A 2 49.78 2.51 4.54
C ASN A 2 48.33 1.98 4.45
N LYS A 3 47.85 1.07 5.28
CA LYS A 3 48.38 0.19 6.36
C LYS A 3 47.15 -0.63 6.81
N PHE A 4 47.24 -1.95 6.88
CA PHE A 4 46.40 -2.76 7.77
C PHE A 4 47.31 -3.82 8.40
N ALA A 5 47.53 -3.69 9.71
CA ALA A 5 48.29 -4.60 10.57
C ALA A 5 47.28 -5.23 11.54
N THR A 6 46.99 -6.52 11.38
CA THR A 6 47.41 -7.65 12.25
C THR A 6 47.03 -7.51 13.72
N HIS A 7 46.23 -8.47 14.22
CA HIS A 7 46.63 -9.15 15.45
C HIS A 7 46.19 -10.61 15.46
N VAL A 8 47.18 -11.43 15.83
CA VAL A 8 47.19 -12.89 15.89
C VAL A 8 46.84 -13.36 17.32
N TYR A 9 46.42 -14.63 17.34
CA TYR A 9 46.02 -15.56 18.38
C TYR A 9 47.15 -16.00 19.35
N ASP A 10 46.80 -16.31 20.61
CA ASP A 10 47.30 -17.39 21.54
C ASP A 10 47.02 -16.95 22.99
N ARG A 11 46.37 -17.67 23.91
CA ARG A 11 46.32 -19.08 24.37
C ARG A 11 47.52 -19.52 25.22
N ASP A 12 47.16 -19.85 26.48
CA ASP A 12 47.83 -20.65 27.51
C ASP A 12 49.08 -20.10 28.21
N GLU A 13 48.91 -19.79 29.51
CA GLU A 13 49.90 -20.23 30.51
C GLU A 13 49.20 -20.63 31.83
N LEU A 14 49.44 -21.88 32.20
CA LEU A 14 49.03 -22.58 33.41
C LEU A 14 50.06 -22.37 34.52
N ASN A 15 49.63 -22.34 35.79
CA ASN A 15 50.09 -23.23 36.87
C ASN A 15 49.93 -22.59 38.26
N GLY A 16 49.38 -23.38 39.20
CA GLY A 16 49.34 -23.04 40.62
C GLY A 16 48.49 -23.99 41.45
N VAL A 17 48.91 -25.25 41.54
CA VAL A 17 48.30 -26.31 42.38
C VAL A 17 48.66 -26.07 43.85
N GLY A 18 47.68 -26.19 44.76
CA GLY A 18 47.91 -26.12 46.21
C GLY A 18 46.71 -26.59 47.04
N SER A 19 46.76 -27.87 47.43
CA SER A 19 45.85 -28.64 48.29
C SER A 19 45.60 -28.02 49.69
N VAL A 20 44.41 -28.27 50.27
CA VAL A 20 44.20 -29.09 51.50
C VAL A 20 42.83 -28.76 52.13
N ALA A 21 42.08 -29.83 52.40
CA ALA A 21 40.80 -29.89 53.08
C ALA A 21 40.77 -29.26 54.49
N ARG A 22 39.61 -28.72 54.89
CA ARG A 22 38.97 -29.10 56.16
C ARG A 22 37.54 -28.60 56.28
N THR A 23 36.81 -29.41 57.02
CA THR A 23 35.38 -29.53 57.21
C THR A 23 34.89 -28.78 58.45
N TRP A 24 33.57 -28.67 58.54
CA TRP A 24 32.73 -28.54 59.75
C TRP A 24 32.27 -27.15 60.22
N HIS A 25 30.93 -27.08 60.24
CA HIS A 25 30.05 -26.53 61.29
C HIS A 25 29.76 -25.03 61.36
N ARG A 26 28.47 -24.76 61.08
CA ARG A 26 27.52 -23.86 61.79
C ARG A 26 27.98 -22.39 61.85
N TRP A 27 27.13 -21.42 61.59
CA TRP A 27 26.28 -20.75 62.57
C TRP A 27 25.33 -19.87 61.73
N LYS A 28 24.01 -20.09 61.78
CA LYS A 28 22.99 -19.11 62.23
C LYS A 28 23.56 -17.70 62.47
N ALA A 29 22.99 -16.58 62.04
CA ALA A 29 21.72 -16.25 61.43
C ALA A 29 21.73 -14.71 61.16
N TRP A 30 20.62 -14.17 60.68
CA TRP A 30 20.25 -12.74 60.66
C TRP A 30 20.85 -11.88 59.54
N PHE A 31 20.16 -11.84 58.40
CA PHE A 31 19.74 -10.57 57.81
C PHE A 31 18.34 -10.74 57.19
N ALA A 32 17.34 -10.38 57.99
CA ALA A 32 16.01 -10.10 57.50
C ALA A 32 16.05 -8.75 56.76
N GLY A 33 15.77 -8.78 55.45
CA GLY A 33 15.55 -7.61 54.61
C GLY A 33 14.31 -7.85 53.75
N PRO A 34 13.33 -6.93 53.67
CA PRO A 34 12.04 -7.20 53.08
C PRO A 34 12.09 -7.33 51.55
N CYS A 35 11.47 -8.41 51.06
CA CYS A 35 10.86 -8.64 49.76
C CYS A 35 10.97 -7.52 48.70
N LEU A 36 12.14 -7.32 48.09
CA LEU A 36 12.30 -6.49 46.88
C LEU A 36 12.37 -7.31 45.58
N LEU A 37 12.54 -8.64 45.68
CA LEU A 37 12.63 -9.53 44.51
C LEU A 37 11.28 -10.05 43.98
N ALA A 38 10.18 -9.83 44.70
CA ALA A 38 8.86 -10.33 44.30
C ALA A 38 8.11 -9.43 43.30
N LYS A 39 8.62 -8.22 43.00
CA LYS A 39 7.96 -7.27 42.09
C LYS A 39 8.59 -7.20 40.68
N LEU A 40 9.75 -7.84 40.46
CA LEU A 40 10.41 -7.88 39.16
C LEU A 40 9.62 -8.62 38.07
N PRO A 41 8.98 -9.79 38.32
CA PRO A 41 8.27 -10.49 37.26
C PRO A 41 6.95 -9.80 36.87
N LEU A 42 6.34 -9.02 37.77
CA LEU A 42 5.10 -8.29 37.49
C LEU A 42 5.33 -7.07 36.59
N LEU A 43 6.50 -6.42 36.70
CA LEU A 43 6.87 -5.25 35.90
C LEU A 43 7.24 -5.63 34.45
N ILE A 44 7.85 -6.81 34.25
CA ILE A 44 8.18 -7.32 32.90
C ILE A 44 6.92 -7.77 32.15
N VAL A 45 5.95 -8.40 32.84
CA VAL A 45 4.65 -8.77 32.24
C VAL A 45 3.83 -7.53 31.86
N ALA A 46 3.88 -6.44 32.64
CA ALA A 46 3.19 -5.20 32.32
C ALA A 46 3.79 -4.47 31.09
N CYS A 47 5.11 -4.50 30.89
CA CYS A 47 5.74 -3.90 29.71
C CYS A 47 5.48 -4.68 28.41
N LEU A 48 5.34 -6.01 28.47
CA LEU A 48 5.05 -6.82 27.28
C LEU A 48 3.59 -6.71 26.79
N ALA A 49 2.65 -6.31 27.67
CA ALA A 49 1.25 -6.09 27.31
C ALA A 49 0.98 -4.74 26.60
N SER A 50 2.02 -3.92 26.37
CA SER A 50 1.88 -2.56 25.83
C SER A 50 2.25 -2.45 24.33
N LEU A 51 2.55 -3.55 23.65
CA LEU A 51 3.09 -3.53 22.28
C LEU A 51 2.02 -3.58 21.17
N ASP A 52 0.75 -3.82 21.48
CA ASP A 52 -0.31 -4.03 20.47
C ASP A 52 -1.17 -2.79 20.16
N THR A 53 -0.92 -1.62 20.75
CA THR A 53 -1.77 -0.42 20.58
C THR A 53 -1.30 0.55 19.48
N VAL A 54 -0.35 0.17 18.64
CA VAL A 54 0.23 1.07 17.62
C VAL A 54 -0.64 1.20 16.35
N ALA A 55 -1.67 0.38 16.16
CA ALA A 55 -2.36 0.28 14.86
C ALA A 55 -3.50 1.29 14.60
N ASP A 56 -3.89 2.15 15.56
CA ASP A 56 -5.09 3.00 15.40
C ASP A 56 -4.81 4.48 15.06
N ALA A 57 -3.53 4.89 15.08
CA ALA A 57 -3.10 6.27 14.86
C ALA A 57 -2.74 6.60 13.40
N CYS A 58 -2.63 5.58 12.55
CA CYS A 58 -2.20 5.77 11.17
C CYS A 58 -3.42 6.06 10.28
N PRO A 59 -3.47 7.24 9.62
CA PRO A 59 -4.62 7.64 8.81
C PRO A 59 -4.90 6.66 7.65
N PHE A 60 -3.87 5.92 7.22
CA PHE A 60 -3.88 5.07 6.03
C PHE A 60 -3.50 3.59 6.27
N CYS A 61 -3.44 3.08 7.50
CA CYS A 61 -2.87 1.75 7.81
C CYS A 61 -3.70 0.51 7.41
N SER A 62 -4.59 0.63 6.42
CA SER A 62 -4.97 -0.51 5.58
C SER A 62 -3.95 -0.61 4.45
N ALA A 63 -3.49 -1.82 4.08
CA ALA A 63 -2.63 -2.01 2.92
C ALA A 63 -3.20 -1.24 1.73
N LEU A 64 -2.49 -0.20 1.29
CA LEU A 64 -2.96 0.66 0.23
C LEU A 64 -2.96 -0.14 -1.07
N ALA A 65 -4.07 -0.13 -1.80
CA ALA A 65 -4.06 -0.71 -3.13
C ALA A 65 -3.21 0.20 -4.04
N PRO A 66 -2.44 -0.38 -4.98
CA PRO A 66 -1.74 0.42 -6.00
C PRO A 66 -2.69 1.39 -6.68
N THR A 67 -2.18 2.58 -7.00
CA THR A 67 -2.92 3.56 -7.79
C THR A 67 -2.98 3.12 -9.26
N LEU A 68 -3.91 3.68 -10.02
CA LEU A 68 -3.97 3.46 -11.47
C LEU A 68 -2.77 4.12 -12.16
N SER A 69 -2.17 5.13 -11.54
CA SER A 69 -0.89 5.70 -12.01
C SER A 69 0.27 4.72 -11.81
N ASP A 70 0.32 4.00 -10.69
CA ASP A 70 1.30 2.93 -10.44
C ASP A 70 1.11 1.78 -11.45
N ASP A 71 -0.14 1.35 -11.67
CA ASP A 71 -0.49 0.36 -12.71
C ASP A 71 0.07 0.78 -14.09
N ILE A 72 -0.06 2.07 -14.44
CA ILE A 72 0.50 2.63 -15.68
C ILE A 72 2.03 2.63 -15.63
N GLU A 73 2.65 3.05 -14.53
CA GLU A 73 4.11 3.15 -14.42
C GLU A 73 4.79 1.77 -14.48
N GLU A 74 4.25 0.79 -13.77
CA GLU A 74 4.76 -0.58 -13.70
C GLU A 74 4.45 -1.40 -14.97
N GLY A 75 3.27 -1.19 -15.56
CA GLY A 75 2.84 -1.90 -16.76
C GLY A 75 3.70 -1.61 -17.99
N ALA A 76 3.89 -2.59 -18.86
CA ALA A 76 4.49 -2.36 -20.18
C ALA A 76 3.50 -1.65 -21.12
N VAL A 77 2.21 -1.98 -20.98
CA VAL A 77 1.09 -1.45 -21.77
C VAL A 77 -0.09 -1.18 -20.83
N ALA A 78 -0.81 -0.08 -21.04
CA ALA A 78 -2.03 0.24 -20.31
C ALA A 78 -3.09 0.79 -21.27
N VAL A 79 -4.29 0.20 -21.27
CA VAL A 79 -5.33 0.45 -22.27
C VAL A 79 -6.73 0.45 -21.69
N ILE A 80 -7.65 1.10 -22.40
CA ILE A 80 -9.09 0.90 -22.25
C ILE A 80 -9.56 0.03 -23.40
N ALA A 81 -10.33 -1.01 -23.09
CA ALA A 81 -10.92 -1.90 -24.10
C ALA A 81 -12.43 -2.02 -23.91
N CYS A 82 -13.11 -2.40 -24.99
CA CYS A 82 -14.56 -2.56 -25.06
C CYS A 82 -14.89 -3.97 -25.50
N PHE A 83 -15.86 -4.61 -24.84
CA PHE A 83 -16.34 -5.91 -25.27
C PHE A 83 -17.23 -5.79 -26.52
N VAL A 84 -16.89 -6.53 -27.58
CA VAL A 84 -17.51 -6.37 -28.92
C VAL A 84 -18.38 -7.54 -29.38
N SER A 85 -18.40 -8.69 -28.69
CA SER A 85 -19.15 -9.85 -29.17
C SER A 85 -20.67 -9.69 -28.96
N GLU A 86 -21.42 -10.21 -29.92
CA GLU A 86 -22.89 -10.12 -29.98
C GLU A 86 -23.61 -11.47 -29.85
N ASN A 87 -22.93 -12.61 -29.94
CA ASN A 87 -23.61 -13.83 -30.39
C ASN A 87 -23.26 -15.16 -29.69
N GLU A 88 -22.77 -15.14 -28.45
CA GLU A 88 -22.62 -16.38 -27.70
C GLU A 88 -23.25 -16.26 -26.31
N ALA A 89 -23.93 -17.33 -25.87
CA ALA A 89 -24.31 -17.49 -24.47
C ALA A 89 -23.02 -17.66 -23.67
N LEU A 90 -22.50 -16.56 -23.16
CA LEU A 90 -21.31 -16.55 -22.33
C LEU A 90 -21.70 -17.08 -20.94
N ASP A 91 -20.99 -18.09 -20.45
CA ASP A 91 -21.19 -18.66 -19.12
C ASP A 91 -19.87 -18.68 -18.33
N GLY A 92 -19.97 -18.40 -17.04
CA GLY A 92 -18.85 -18.47 -16.10
C GLY A 92 -17.68 -17.50 -16.38
N PRO A 93 -16.56 -17.67 -15.66
CA PRO A 93 -15.30 -16.98 -15.95
C PRO A 93 -14.68 -17.53 -17.25
N GLY A 94 -14.06 -16.66 -18.04
CA GLY A 94 -13.50 -17.06 -19.33
C GLY A 94 -12.62 -15.99 -19.96
N THR A 95 -12.14 -16.29 -21.16
CA THR A 95 -11.38 -15.36 -21.99
C THR A 95 -12.30 -14.76 -23.04
N TYR A 96 -12.34 -13.44 -23.10
CA TYR A 96 -13.25 -12.70 -23.97
C TYR A 96 -12.49 -11.80 -24.93
N PRO A 97 -12.90 -11.72 -26.21
CA PRO A 97 -12.32 -10.79 -27.16
C PRO A 97 -12.76 -9.36 -26.84
N MET A 98 -11.80 -8.49 -26.57
CA MET A 98 -12.01 -7.07 -26.30
C MET A 98 -11.29 -6.24 -27.36
N ARG A 99 -11.96 -5.20 -27.85
CA ARG A 99 -11.35 -4.23 -28.77
C ARG A 99 -10.75 -3.08 -27.98
N ILE A 100 -9.48 -2.78 -28.19
CA ILE A 100 -8.82 -1.63 -27.57
C ILE A 100 -9.40 -0.34 -28.15
N THR A 101 -9.91 0.53 -27.29
CA THR A 101 -10.51 1.83 -27.68
C THR A 101 -9.60 3.01 -27.36
N ALA A 102 -8.71 2.88 -26.37
CA ALA A 102 -7.70 3.88 -26.06
C ALA A 102 -6.42 3.24 -25.51
N VAL A 103 -5.27 3.83 -25.85
CA VAL A 103 -3.95 3.44 -25.33
C VAL A 103 -3.43 4.59 -24.47
N LEU A 104 -3.12 4.28 -23.21
CA LEU A 104 -2.55 5.23 -22.25
C LEU A 104 -1.02 5.07 -22.18
N LYS A 105 -0.54 3.84 -22.25
CA LYS A 105 0.89 3.50 -22.33
C LYS A 105 1.12 2.34 -23.28
N GLY A 106 2.24 2.36 -23.99
CA GLY A 106 2.63 1.35 -24.96
C GLY A 106 2.49 1.83 -26.39
N ASP A 107 2.46 0.88 -27.32
CA ASP A 107 2.36 1.16 -28.75
C ASP A 107 0.95 1.67 -29.12
N SER A 108 0.90 2.83 -29.80
CA SER A 108 -0.36 3.43 -30.27
C SER A 108 -1.07 2.58 -31.33
N ASP A 109 -0.32 1.74 -32.05
CA ASP A 109 -0.87 0.88 -33.11
C ASP A 109 -1.75 -0.25 -32.54
N LEU A 110 -1.72 -0.46 -31.22
CA LEU A 110 -2.65 -1.35 -30.51
C LEU A 110 -4.09 -0.84 -30.56
N LYS A 111 -4.33 0.44 -30.86
CA LYS A 111 -5.68 0.99 -30.97
C LYS A 111 -6.50 0.22 -32.02
N ASP A 112 -7.75 -0.04 -31.71
CA ASP A 112 -8.70 -0.82 -32.53
C ASP A 112 -8.36 -2.31 -32.72
N SER A 113 -7.24 -2.79 -32.18
CA SER A 113 -6.89 -4.23 -32.19
C SER A 113 -7.79 -5.04 -31.24
N LEU A 114 -7.88 -6.35 -31.51
CA LEU A 114 -8.59 -7.31 -30.66
C LEU A 114 -7.59 -8.06 -29.78
N ILE A 115 -7.87 -8.12 -28.48
CA ILE A 115 -7.10 -8.85 -27.49
C ILE A 115 -8.01 -9.82 -26.73
N GLU A 116 -7.43 -10.92 -26.29
CA GLU A 116 -8.09 -11.91 -25.46
C GLU A 116 -7.76 -11.66 -23.99
N VAL A 117 -8.79 -11.41 -23.18
CA VAL A 117 -8.62 -11.07 -21.76
C VAL A 117 -9.51 -11.92 -20.88
N THR A 118 -8.94 -12.40 -19.77
CA THR A 118 -9.70 -13.12 -18.75
C THR A 118 -10.57 -12.17 -17.93
N ALA A 119 -11.87 -12.45 -17.89
CA ALA A 119 -12.82 -11.78 -17.01
C ALA A 119 -13.51 -12.80 -16.10
N LYS A 120 -13.84 -12.37 -14.88
CA LYS A 120 -14.49 -13.21 -13.87
C LYS A 120 -15.94 -13.54 -14.21
N ASN A 121 -16.62 -12.58 -14.83
CA ASN A 121 -18.01 -12.71 -15.25
C ASN A 121 -18.09 -12.41 -16.75
N PRO A 122 -19.09 -12.97 -17.45
CA PRO A 122 -19.42 -12.60 -18.81
C PRO A 122 -19.65 -11.09 -18.97
N PRO A 123 -18.89 -10.40 -19.84
CA PRO A 123 -19.07 -8.98 -20.09
C PRO A 123 -20.32 -8.70 -20.94
N ALA A 124 -21.00 -7.59 -20.67
CA ALA A 124 -22.07 -7.11 -21.54
C ALA A 124 -21.47 -6.45 -22.79
N LYS A 125 -22.16 -6.55 -23.94
CA LYS A 125 -21.75 -5.83 -25.15
C LYS A 125 -21.61 -4.33 -24.86
N GLY A 126 -20.48 -3.75 -25.24
CA GLY A 126 -20.19 -2.33 -25.01
C GLY A 126 -19.68 -2.00 -23.61
N GLU A 127 -19.53 -2.98 -22.72
CA GLU A 127 -18.88 -2.80 -21.44
C GLU A 127 -17.40 -2.46 -21.62
N LEU A 128 -16.90 -1.54 -20.79
CA LEU A 128 -15.55 -1.01 -20.86
C LEU A 128 -14.69 -1.61 -19.74
N PHE A 129 -13.42 -1.83 -20.05
CA PHE A 129 -12.46 -2.42 -19.13
C PHE A 129 -11.17 -1.62 -19.11
N TRP A 130 -10.64 -1.43 -17.90
CA TRP A 130 -9.26 -1.03 -17.64
C TRP A 130 -8.37 -2.27 -17.66
N LEU A 131 -7.28 -2.22 -18.44
CA LEU A 131 -6.37 -3.33 -18.66
C LEU A 131 -4.92 -2.88 -18.61
N VAL A 132 -4.10 -3.61 -17.85
CA VAL A 132 -2.66 -3.41 -17.79
C VAL A 132 -1.98 -4.70 -18.24
N GLY A 133 -1.01 -4.58 -19.13
CA GLY A 133 -0.19 -5.67 -19.65
C GLY A 133 1.23 -5.58 -19.10
N TYR A 134 1.75 -6.69 -18.59
CA TYR A 134 3.10 -6.79 -18.04
C TYR A 134 4.02 -7.61 -18.95
N GLY A 135 5.26 -7.15 -19.15
CA GLY A 135 6.25 -7.79 -20.04
C GLY A 135 6.32 -7.14 -21.43
N GLN A 136 7.52 -7.11 -22.01
CA GLN A 136 7.86 -6.25 -23.16
C GLN A 136 7.43 -6.83 -24.53
N GLU A 137 7.69 -8.11 -24.79
CA GLU A 137 7.43 -8.70 -26.13
C GLU A 137 6.02 -9.26 -26.27
N ARG A 138 5.47 -9.84 -25.19
CA ARG A 138 4.15 -10.45 -25.13
C ARG A 138 3.51 -10.08 -23.79
N PRO A 139 2.82 -8.93 -23.72
CA PRO A 139 2.22 -8.47 -22.47
C PRO A 139 1.24 -9.52 -21.93
N GLN A 140 1.45 -9.92 -20.68
CA GLN A 140 0.47 -10.70 -19.93
C GLN A 140 -0.55 -9.74 -19.31
N TRP A 141 -1.81 -9.87 -19.72
CA TRP A 141 -2.88 -9.00 -19.26
C TRP A 141 -3.28 -9.32 -17.82
N SER A 142 -3.42 -8.27 -17.01
CA SER A 142 -4.07 -8.34 -15.71
C SER A 142 -5.54 -8.77 -15.85
N PRO A 143 -6.16 -9.28 -14.78
CA PRO A 143 -7.60 -9.48 -14.76
C PRO A 143 -8.35 -8.20 -15.17
N ALA A 144 -9.39 -8.34 -16.01
CA ALA A 144 -10.14 -7.20 -16.50
C ALA A 144 -10.87 -6.47 -15.37
N LYS A 145 -10.63 -5.16 -15.21
CA LYS A 145 -11.35 -4.31 -14.26
C LYS A 145 -12.42 -3.53 -15.02
N SER A 146 -13.70 -3.85 -14.77
CA SER A 146 -14.82 -3.13 -15.37
C SER A 146 -14.80 -1.67 -14.96
N ILE A 147 -15.05 -0.77 -15.91
CA ILE A 147 -15.10 0.67 -15.70
C ILE A 147 -16.37 1.26 -16.30
N SER A 148 -16.88 2.33 -15.70
CA SER A 148 -17.98 3.06 -16.29
C SER A 148 -17.49 4.00 -17.39
N LYS A 149 -18.44 4.49 -18.21
CA LYS A 149 -18.15 5.53 -19.21
C LYS A 149 -17.70 6.85 -18.58
N THR A 150 -18.10 7.15 -17.35
CA THR A 150 -17.71 8.40 -16.66
C THR A 150 -16.28 8.34 -16.11
N ALA A 151 -15.71 7.15 -15.94
CA ALA A 151 -14.30 6.98 -15.56
C ALA A 151 -13.31 7.19 -16.72
N VAL A 152 -13.77 7.11 -17.98
CA VAL A 152 -12.89 7.21 -19.16
C VAL A 152 -12.11 8.52 -19.22
N PRO A 153 -12.73 9.71 -19.05
CA PRO A 153 -11.97 10.97 -19.09
C PRO A 153 -10.90 11.06 -18.00
N TYR A 154 -11.19 10.52 -16.81
CA TYR A 154 -10.24 10.46 -15.70
C TYR A 154 -9.03 9.57 -16.03
N LEU A 155 -9.28 8.35 -16.53
CA LEU A 155 -8.20 7.46 -16.96
C LEU A 155 -7.34 8.12 -18.04
N LEU A 156 -7.95 8.74 -19.04
CA LEU A 156 -7.21 9.41 -20.11
C LEU A 156 -6.35 10.58 -19.60
N SER A 157 -6.77 11.28 -18.54
CA SER A 157 -5.94 12.35 -17.96
C SER A 157 -4.72 11.81 -17.22
N LEU A 158 -4.73 10.57 -16.72
CA LEU A 158 -3.57 9.97 -16.05
C LEU A 158 -2.34 9.86 -16.96
N ARG A 159 -2.54 9.66 -18.28
CA ARG A 159 -1.44 9.56 -19.26
C ARG A 159 -0.50 10.77 -19.21
N ASP A 160 -1.06 11.94 -18.99
CA ASP A 160 -0.35 13.21 -19.09
C ASP A 160 0.17 13.67 -17.72
N LEU A 161 -0.19 12.98 -16.64
CA LEU A 161 0.32 13.23 -15.29
C LEU A 161 1.66 12.50 -15.12
N LYS A 162 2.70 13.25 -14.76
CA LYS A 162 4.02 12.69 -14.46
C LYS A 162 4.57 13.25 -13.17
N GLY A 163 5.43 12.48 -12.52
CA GLY A 163 6.16 12.89 -11.32
C GLY A 163 5.32 12.82 -10.06
N SER A 164 5.77 13.52 -9.02
CA SER A 164 5.11 13.67 -7.71
C SER A 164 4.93 15.16 -7.39
N GLY A 165 4.34 15.49 -6.24
CA GLY A 165 4.18 16.86 -5.78
C GLY A 165 2.75 17.37 -5.71
N ALA A 166 2.60 18.55 -5.11
CA ALA A 166 1.31 19.21 -4.91
C ALA A 166 0.57 19.52 -6.23
N GLU A 167 1.28 19.91 -7.29
CA GLU A 167 0.67 20.19 -8.61
C GLU A 167 0.01 18.96 -9.21
N ARG A 168 0.65 17.79 -9.07
CA ARG A 168 0.04 16.51 -9.46
C ARG A 168 -1.15 16.20 -8.56
N LEU A 169 -0.99 16.36 -7.24
CA LEU A 169 -2.01 16.01 -6.28
C LEU A 169 -3.28 16.89 -6.41
N GLU A 170 -3.13 18.12 -6.91
CA GLU A 170 -4.25 19.01 -7.25
C GLU A 170 -5.16 18.42 -8.34
N HIS A 171 -4.61 17.63 -9.27
CA HIS A 171 -5.44 16.93 -10.25
C HIS A 171 -6.44 16.00 -9.54
N PHE A 172 -5.95 15.17 -8.61
CA PHE A 172 -6.77 14.22 -7.86
C PHE A 172 -7.74 14.86 -6.88
N LEU A 173 -7.43 16.08 -6.41
CA LEU A 173 -8.31 16.83 -5.51
C LEU A 173 -9.72 17.00 -6.11
N SER A 174 -9.79 17.22 -7.43
CA SER A 174 -11.06 17.38 -8.16
C SER A 174 -11.90 16.10 -8.20
N PHE A 175 -11.30 14.94 -7.91
CA PHE A 175 -11.90 13.61 -8.04
C PHE A 175 -12.22 12.94 -6.70
N LEU A 176 -11.85 13.55 -5.56
CA LEU A 176 -12.18 13.02 -4.21
C LEU A 176 -13.68 12.91 -3.93
N GLN A 177 -14.51 13.58 -4.72
CA GLN A 177 -15.98 13.58 -4.62
C GLN A 177 -16.66 12.92 -5.82
N HIS A 178 -15.89 12.27 -6.70
CA HIS A 178 -16.43 11.68 -7.91
C HIS A 178 -17.43 10.56 -7.57
N SER A 179 -18.51 10.45 -8.36
CA SER A 179 -19.55 9.44 -8.12
C SER A 179 -19.14 8.03 -8.57
N ASP A 180 -18.21 7.93 -9.52
CA ASP A 180 -17.65 6.66 -9.95
C ASP A 180 -16.71 6.07 -8.88
N PRO A 181 -16.97 4.84 -8.39
CA PRO A 181 -16.15 4.17 -7.37
C PRO A 181 -14.67 4.02 -7.73
N ILE A 182 -14.32 3.75 -8.99
CA ILE A 182 -12.92 3.56 -9.39
C ILE A 182 -12.15 4.88 -9.30
N VAL A 183 -12.78 5.97 -9.75
CA VAL A 183 -12.18 7.31 -9.79
C VAL A 183 -11.97 7.84 -8.38
N VAL A 184 -13.01 7.77 -7.53
CA VAL A 184 -12.90 8.27 -6.15
C VAL A 184 -11.96 7.41 -5.31
N SER A 185 -11.89 6.10 -5.58
CA SER A 185 -10.95 5.22 -4.87
C SER A 185 -9.51 5.49 -5.27
N ASP A 186 -9.26 5.70 -6.56
CA ASP A 186 -7.92 5.99 -7.06
C ASP A 186 -7.43 7.36 -6.57
N ALA A 187 -8.28 8.39 -6.70
CA ALA A 187 -7.97 9.72 -6.15
C ALA A 187 -7.68 9.68 -4.65
N TYR A 188 -8.42 8.87 -3.88
CA TYR A 188 -8.12 8.66 -2.46
C TYR A 188 -6.76 7.99 -2.26
N ASN A 189 -6.43 6.96 -3.05
CA ASN A 189 -5.16 6.25 -2.93
C ASN A 189 -3.96 7.15 -3.26
N GLU A 190 -4.09 8.03 -4.25
CA GLU A 190 -3.07 9.03 -4.60
C GLU A 190 -2.78 9.98 -3.42
N PHE A 191 -3.81 10.39 -2.67
CA PHE A 191 -3.63 11.16 -1.44
C PHE A 191 -3.07 10.34 -0.28
N ALA A 192 -3.36 9.04 -0.24
CA ALA A 192 -2.86 8.17 0.81
C ALA A 192 -1.38 7.81 0.63
N ASP A 193 -0.90 7.79 -0.61
CA ASP A 193 0.52 7.58 -0.94
C ASP A 193 1.34 8.88 -0.83
N ALA A 194 0.70 10.03 -1.01
CA ALA A 194 1.36 11.34 -0.93
C ALA A 194 1.91 11.68 0.47
N SER A 195 2.99 12.46 0.49
CA SER A 195 3.56 12.98 1.74
C SER A 195 2.67 14.07 2.36
N LEU A 196 2.71 14.19 3.69
CA LEU A 196 1.99 15.26 4.40
C LEU A 196 2.40 16.66 3.93
N THR A 197 3.64 16.84 3.45
CA THR A 197 4.13 18.12 2.91
C THR A 197 3.42 18.49 1.61
N GLU A 198 3.21 17.52 0.71
CA GLU A 198 2.48 17.73 -0.55
C GLU A 198 1.00 18.01 -0.30
N ILE A 199 0.40 17.27 0.64
CA ILE A 199 -1.00 17.49 1.06
C ILE A 199 -1.18 18.88 1.67
N ALA A 200 -0.30 19.28 2.60
CA ALA A 200 -0.38 20.57 3.27
C ALA A 200 -0.27 21.77 2.29
N ALA A 201 0.50 21.61 1.20
CA ALA A 201 0.60 22.62 0.15
C ALA A 201 -0.72 22.86 -0.61
N LEU A 202 -1.67 21.91 -0.55
CA LEU A 202 -3.01 22.03 -1.12
C LEU A 202 -4.06 22.60 -0.17
N SER A 203 -3.69 22.91 1.09
CA SER A 203 -4.61 23.39 2.13
C SER A 203 -5.52 24.53 1.70
N GLY A 204 -4.99 25.47 0.89
CA GLY A 204 -5.75 26.62 0.36
C GLY A 204 -6.75 26.30 -0.75
N LYS A 205 -6.70 25.10 -1.34
CA LYS A 205 -7.55 24.67 -2.47
C LYS A 205 -8.68 23.74 -2.07
N LEU A 206 -8.70 23.29 -0.81
CA LEU A 206 -9.72 22.36 -0.32
C LEU A 206 -11.05 23.05 -0.05
N ASP A 207 -12.13 22.37 -0.43
CA ASP A 207 -13.47 22.74 -0.02
C ASP A 207 -13.68 22.38 1.46
N ARG A 208 -13.55 23.40 2.32
CA ARG A 208 -13.79 23.26 3.77
C ARG A 208 -15.19 22.76 4.09
N SER A 209 -16.20 23.12 3.29
CA SER A 209 -17.59 22.71 3.54
C SER A 209 -17.72 21.21 3.30
N TRP A 210 -17.12 20.71 2.22
CA TRP A 210 -17.04 19.28 1.94
C TRP A 210 -16.29 18.51 3.02
N VAL A 211 -15.14 19.01 3.49
CA VAL A 211 -14.36 18.37 4.58
C VAL A 211 -15.22 18.23 5.83
N ILE A 212 -15.88 19.31 6.26
CA ILE A 212 -16.75 19.28 7.44
C ILE A 212 -17.92 18.31 7.23
N ALA A 213 -18.59 18.35 6.07
CA ALA A 213 -19.69 17.45 5.77
C ALA A 213 -19.24 15.97 5.80
N THR A 214 -18.07 15.68 5.24
CA THR A 214 -17.48 14.33 5.21
C THR A 214 -17.14 13.81 6.61
N LEU A 215 -16.61 14.68 7.48
CA LEU A 215 -16.30 14.33 8.87
C LEU A 215 -17.55 14.06 9.70
N LEU A 216 -18.63 14.78 9.43
CA LEU A 216 -19.89 14.65 10.17
C LEU A 216 -20.80 13.53 9.65
N ASP A 217 -20.59 13.05 8.42
CA ASP A 217 -21.38 11.96 7.85
C ASP A 217 -20.97 10.60 8.45
N PRO A 218 -21.85 9.93 9.22
CA PRO A 218 -21.55 8.63 9.80
C PRO A 218 -21.40 7.53 8.74
N ALA A 219 -21.99 7.68 7.55
CA ALA A 219 -21.96 6.70 6.47
C ALA A 219 -20.61 6.67 5.73
N VAL A 220 -19.82 7.75 5.81
CA VAL A 220 -18.48 7.77 5.23
C VAL A 220 -17.57 6.80 5.97
N THR A 221 -16.77 6.03 5.22
CA THR A 221 -15.83 5.07 5.80
C THR A 221 -14.78 5.76 6.67
N ARG A 222 -14.29 5.05 7.71
CA ARG A 222 -13.31 5.60 8.65
C ARG A 222 -12.05 6.12 7.96
N HIS A 223 -11.54 5.40 6.96
CA HIS A 223 -10.33 5.80 6.22
C HIS A 223 -10.57 7.09 5.41
N ARG A 224 -11.73 7.24 4.74
CA ARG A 224 -12.08 8.48 4.05
C ARG A 224 -12.18 9.69 5.00
N ARG A 225 -12.75 9.50 6.20
CA ARG A 225 -12.77 10.56 7.21
C ARG A 225 -11.38 10.91 7.75
N ARG A 226 -10.46 9.94 7.82
CA ARG A 226 -9.08 10.18 8.27
C ARG A 226 -8.29 11.03 7.29
N LEU A 227 -8.50 10.88 5.98
CA LEU A 227 -7.95 11.82 4.99
C LEU A 227 -8.39 13.26 5.27
N CYS A 228 -9.65 13.46 5.67
CA CYS A 228 -10.13 14.79 6.04
C CYS A 228 -9.44 15.41 7.28
N TRP A 229 -8.70 14.64 8.07
CA TRP A 229 -7.89 15.16 9.20
C TRP A 229 -6.46 15.56 8.81
N THR A 230 -6.01 15.27 7.58
CA THR A 230 -4.70 15.74 7.09
C THR A 230 -4.76 17.15 6.50
N PHE A 231 -5.95 17.73 6.43
CA PHE A 231 -6.27 19.06 5.93
C PHE A 231 -6.52 20.05 7.08
#